data_AF-A0A0T7BTK0-F1
#
_entry.id   AF-A0A0T7BTK0-F1
#
_cell.length_a   1.000
_cell.length_b   1.000
_cell.length_c   1.000
_cell.angle_alpha   90.00
_cell.angle_beta   90.00
_cell.angle_gamma   90.00
#
_symmetry.space_group_name_H-M   'P 1'
#
loop_
_entity.id
_entity.type
_entity.pdbx_description
1 polymer ?
#
loop_
_entity_poly.entity_id
_entity_poly.type
_entity_poly.pdbx_seq_one_letter_code
_entity_poly.pdbx_strand_id
1 'polypeptide(L)'
;MLGQSALTRASSSASDNRVFVYEVAGLRQNEQTENQNYPVRNSSTILIQVPYSRMNDEMRRITRLGGRIVGIRSQTESISESES
;
A
#
# COMPACT_ATOMS: atom_id res chain seq x y z
N MET A 1 24.20 30.25 18.75
CA MET A 1 23.54 30.14 17.43
C MET A 1 22.32 29.24 17.58
N LEU A 2 21.11 29.82 17.61
CA LEU A 2 19.84 29.09 17.64
C LEU A 2 19.52 28.59 16.22
N GLY A 3 19.38 27.27 16.06
CA GLY A 3 18.87 26.62 14.85
C GLY A 3 17.79 25.61 15.23
N GLN A 4 16.85 26.03 16.08
CA GLN A 4 15.64 25.27 16.36
C GLN A 4 14.71 25.44 15.17
N SER A 5 14.57 24.42 14.34
CA SER A 5 13.39 24.29 13.48
C SER A 5 12.99 22.84 13.55
N ALA A 6 12.08 22.63 14.50
CA ALA A 6 11.35 21.42 14.75
C ALA A 6 10.86 20.82 13.43
N LEU A 7 11.32 19.59 13.20
CA LEU A 7 10.58 18.49 12.61
C LEU A 7 9.12 18.88 12.31
N THR A 8 8.86 19.10 11.03
CA THR A 8 7.52 19.37 10.51
C THR A 8 6.54 18.36 11.09
N ARG A 9 5.60 18.89 11.86
CA ARG A 9 4.48 18.20 12.49
C ARG A 9 3.79 17.31 11.46
N ALA A 10 3.89 16.00 11.61
CA ALA A 10 3.07 15.06 10.85
C ALA A 10 1.61 15.33 11.25
N SER A 11 0.91 16.07 10.40
CA SER A 11 -0.52 16.31 10.52
C SER A 11 -1.23 14.99 10.23
N SER A 12 -1.51 14.22 11.28
CA SER A 12 -2.39 13.05 11.22
C SER A 12 -3.82 13.52 10.95
N SER A 13 -4.11 13.83 9.68
CA SER A 13 -5.45 14.12 9.18
C SER A 13 -6.31 12.87 9.29
N ALA A 14 -7.63 13.00 9.42
CA ALA A 14 -8.57 11.86 9.43
C ALA A 14 -8.47 10.97 8.16
N SER A 15 -7.87 11.49 7.08
CA SER A 15 -7.51 10.73 5.88
C SER A 15 -6.33 9.78 6.05
N ASP A 16 -5.48 9.97 7.07
CA ASP A 16 -4.30 9.15 7.38
C ASP A 16 -4.70 7.73 7.86
N ASN A 17 -5.90 7.57 8.42
CA ASN A 17 -6.40 6.28 8.90
C ASN A 17 -7.05 5.43 7.78
N ARG A 18 -7.09 5.90 6.53
CA ARG A 18 -7.68 5.14 5.41
C ARG A 18 -6.69 4.11 4.90
N VAL A 19 -7.15 2.87 4.74
CA VAL A 19 -6.37 1.77 4.17
C VAL A 19 -7.00 1.36 2.84
N PHE A 20 -6.15 1.15 1.85
CA PHE A 20 -6.52 0.70 0.52
C PHE A 20 -5.87 -0.64 0.22
N VAL A 21 -6.59 -1.50 -0.50
CA VAL A 21 -6.08 -2.79 -0.98
C VAL A 21 -5.71 -2.62 -2.45
N TYR A 22 -4.42 -2.81 -2.73
CA TYR A 22 -3.85 -2.76 -4.06
C TYR A 22 -3.76 -4.18 -4.59
N GLU A 23 -4.30 -4.39 -5.78
CA GLU A 23 -4.16 -5.61 -6.52
C GLU A 23 -3.04 -5.43 -7.56
N VAL A 24 -1.94 -6.18 -7.40
CA VAL A 24 -0.71 -6.02 -8.18
C VAL A 24 -0.33 -7.31 -8.90
N ALA A 25 -0.18 -7.24 -10.22
CA ALA A 25 0.26 -8.32 -11.09
C ALA A 25 1.74 -8.18 -11.46
N GLY A 26 2.41 -9.30 -11.75
CA GLY A 26 3.72 -9.28 -12.41
C GLY A 26 4.88 -8.72 -11.59
N LEU A 27 4.81 -8.77 -10.25
CA LEU A 27 5.97 -8.46 -9.41
C LEU A 27 7.11 -9.43 -9.74
N ARG A 28 8.29 -8.90 -10.09
CA ARG A 28 9.45 -9.75 -10.40
C ARG A 28 9.91 -10.49 -9.14
N GLN A 29 10.22 -11.77 -9.27
CA GLN A 29 11.03 -12.48 -8.27
C GLN A 29 12.39 -11.79 -8.20
N ASN A 30 12.67 -11.22 -7.04
CA ASN A 30 13.92 -10.59 -6.68
C ASN A 30 14.13 -10.86 -5.18
N GLU A 31 15.34 -10.75 -4.65
CA GLU A 31 15.70 -11.12 -3.27
C GLU A 31 14.75 -10.52 -2.21
N GLN A 32 14.19 -9.34 -2.48
CA GLN A 32 13.20 -8.68 -1.62
C GLN A 32 11.82 -9.36 -1.58
N THR A 33 11.43 -10.09 -2.61
CA THR A 33 10.18 -10.86 -2.73
C THR A 33 10.43 -12.37 -2.52
N GLU A 34 11.67 -12.83 -2.67
CA GLU A 34 12.11 -14.24 -2.55
C GLU A 34 11.89 -14.85 -1.16
N ASN A 35 11.82 -14.03 -0.10
CA ASN A 35 11.46 -14.52 1.24
C ASN A 35 10.02 -15.07 1.31
N GLN A 36 9.18 -14.79 0.31
CA GLN A 36 7.87 -15.42 0.15
C GLN A 36 8.07 -16.70 -0.68
N ASN A 37 8.46 -17.79 0.00
CA ASN A 37 8.81 -19.13 -0.53
C ASN A 37 7.69 -19.89 -1.30
N TYR A 38 6.80 -19.19 -2.00
CA TYR A 38 5.75 -19.79 -2.80
C TYR A 38 6.04 -19.60 -4.29
N PRO A 39 5.92 -20.66 -5.12
CA PRO A 39 6.05 -20.53 -6.56
C PRO A 39 4.97 -19.57 -7.06
N VAL A 40 5.38 -18.40 -7.56
CA VAL A 40 4.50 -17.41 -8.17
C VAL A 40 3.89 -18.06 -9.41
N ARG A 41 2.64 -18.52 -9.31
CA ARG A 41 1.92 -19.05 -10.46
C ARG A 41 1.77 -17.92 -11.47
N ASN A 42 1.95 -18.21 -12.75
CA ASN A 42 2.07 -17.25 -13.86
C ASN A 42 0.91 -16.22 -13.99
N SER A 43 -0.20 -16.39 -13.27
CA SER A 43 -1.36 -15.50 -13.26
C SER A 43 -1.76 -15.02 -11.86
N SER A 44 -0.90 -15.15 -10.86
CA SER A 44 -1.24 -14.76 -9.49
C SER A 44 -1.05 -13.26 -9.28
N THR A 45 -2.13 -12.58 -8.92
CA THR A 45 -2.12 -11.20 -8.44
C THR A 45 -1.93 -11.18 -6.92
N ILE A 46 -1.15 -10.23 -6.41
CA ILE A 46 -0.88 -10.06 -4.97
C ILE A 46 -1.74 -8.91 -4.45
N LEU A 47 -2.32 -9.10 -3.26
CA LEU A 47 -3.07 -8.07 -2.56
C LEU A 47 -2.17 -7.42 -1.49
N ILE A 48 -2.05 -6.09 -1.54
CA ILE A 48 -1.21 -5.31 -0.62
C ILE A 48 -2.09 -4.27 0.07
N GLN A 49 -2.09 -4.25 1.39
CA GLN A 49 -2.75 -3.20 2.16
C GLN A 49 -1.83 -1.99 2.30
N VAL A 50 -2.32 -0.81 1.92
CA VAL A 50 -1.55 0.42 1.81
C VAL A 50 -2.28 1.53 2.56
N PRO A 51 -1.71 2.04 3.66
CA PRO A 51 -2.21 3.24 4.33
C PRO A 51 -2.13 4.44 3.40
N TYR A 52 -3.09 5.36 3.49
CA TYR A 52 -3.17 6.55 2.65
C TYR A 52 -1.87 7.38 2.68
N SER A 53 -1.25 7.55 3.85
CA SER A 53 0.02 8.26 3.99
C SER A 53 1.17 7.66 3.19
N ARG A 54 1.16 6.36 2.92
CA ARG A 54 2.23 5.65 2.21
C ARG A 54 1.90 5.31 0.77
N MET A 55 0.73 5.72 0.25
CA MET A 55 0.32 5.39 -1.12
C MET A 55 1.36 5.78 -2.16
N ASN A 56 1.94 6.99 -2.06
CA ASN A 56 2.94 7.45 -3.01
C ASN A 56 4.23 6.61 -2.98
N ASP A 57 4.70 6.25 -1.78
CA ASP A 57 5.90 5.43 -1.62
C ASP A 57 5.67 4.00 -2.11
N GLU A 58 4.51 3.42 -1.79
CA GLU A 58 4.18 2.06 -2.19
C GLU A 58 3.97 1.94 -3.70
N MET A 59 3.33 2.93 -4.34
CA MET A 59 3.24 2.97 -5.81
C MET A 59 4.63 2.97 -6.46
N ARG A 60 5.55 3.82 -5.98
CA ARG A 60 6.93 3.87 -6.49
C ARG A 60 7.67 2.54 -6.26
N ARG A 61 7.47 1.92 -5.10
CA ARG A 61 8.04 0.61 -4.77
C ARG A 61 7.53 -0.47 -5.72
N ILE A 62 6.22 -0.54 -5.96
CA ILE A 62 5.60 -1.49 -6.89
C ILE A 62 6.18 -1.33 -8.30
N THR A 63 6.27 -0.10 -8.80
CA THR A 63 6.86 0.17 -10.11
C THR A 63 8.33 -0.26 -10.19
N ARG A 64 9.13 0.00 -9.14
CA ARG A 64 10.55 -0.43 -9.08
C ARG A 64 10.71 -1.94 -9.11
N LEU A 65 9.77 -2.67 -8.49
CA LEU A 65 9.73 -4.13 -8.50
C LEU A 65 9.18 -4.71 -9.82
N GLY A 66 8.85 -3.85 -10.79
CA GLY A 66 8.26 -4.25 -12.07
C GLY A 66 6.79 -4.67 -11.98
N GLY A 67 6.13 -4.42 -10.86
CA GLY A 67 4.72 -4.75 -10.67
C GLY A 67 3.79 -3.77 -11.39
N ARG A 68 2.65 -4.30 -11.84
CA ARG A 68 1.55 -3.54 -12.45
C ARG A 68 0.35 -3.56 -11.52
N ILE A 69 -0.12 -2.38 -11.12
CA ILE A 69 -1.36 -2.25 -10.36
C ILE A 69 -2.53 -2.49 -11.32
N VAL A 70 -3.36 -3.50 -11.04
CA VAL A 70 -4.56 -3.84 -11.83
C VAL A 70 -5.84 -3.36 -11.18
N GLY A 71 -5.83 -3.11 -9.86
CA GLY A 71 -6.98 -2.60 -9.11
C GLY A 71 -6.60 -1.96 -7.79
N ILE A 72 -7.41 -1.02 -7.31
CA ILE A 72 -7.28 -0.38 -5.99
C ILE A 72 -8.67 -0.31 -5.38
N ARG A 73 -8.83 -0.80 -4.15
CA ARG A 73 -10.11 -0.80 -3.42
C ARG A 73 -9.95 -0.14 -2.05
N SER A 74 -10.93 0.64 -1.61
CA SER A 74 -10.98 1.14 -0.23
C SER A 74 -11.35 0.00 0.72
N GLN A 75 -10.66 -0.10 1.86
CA GLN A 75 -11.04 -1.07 2.90
C GLN A 75 -12.11 -0.50 3.86
N THR A 76 -12.46 0.78 3.74
CA THR A 76 -13.48 1.47 4.56
C THR A 76 -14.91 1.19 4.10
N GLU A 77 -15.22 -0.04 3.68
CA GLU A 77 -16.58 -0.43 3.26
C GLU A 77 -17.07 -1.58 4.13
N SER A 78 -17.38 -1.23 5.38
CA SER A 78 -18.33 -1.93 6.23
C SER A 78 -18.92 -0.93 7.21
N ILE A 79 -19.57 0.13 6.69
CA ILE A 79 -20.68 0.72 7.44
C ILE A 79 -21.81 -0.28 7.19
N SER A 80 -21.95 -1.21 8.14
CA SER A 80 -23.08 -2.09 8.20
C SER A 80 -24.34 -1.23 8.27
N GLU A 81 -25.10 -1.16 7.18
CA GLU A 81 -26.54 -0.87 7.25
C GLU A 81 -27.19 -2.04 7.99
N SER A 82 -27.07 -1.99 9.31
CA SER A 82 -27.82 -2.78 10.26
C SER A 82 -28.66 -1.79 11.06
N GLU A 83 -29.59 -1.12 10.39
CA GLU A 83 -30.69 -0.44 11.06
C GLU A 83 -31.98 -1.23 10.81
N SER A 84 -32.40 -1.90 11.89
CA SER A 84 -33.76 -2.24 12.34
C SER A 84 -34.70 -3.08 11.47
#